data_AF-A8H8D6-F1
#
_entry.id   AF-A8H8D6-F1
#
_cell.length_a   1.000
_cell.length_b   1.000
_cell.length_c   1.000
_cell.angle_alpha   90.00
_cell.angle_beta   90.00
_cell.angle_gamma   90.00
#
_symmetry.space_group_name_H-M   'P 1'
#
loop_
_entity.id
_entity.type
_entity.pdbx_description
1 polymer ?
#
loop_
_entity_poly.entity_id
_entity_poly.type
_entity_poly.pdbx_seq_one_letter_code
_entity_poly.pdbx_strand_id
1 'polypeptide(L)'
;MAAMLHLPAAVANQKVEVQHYEAQTLVKSGQILSLDLTLSSIQAMCHGKLIDAHLYQHHGKWRYEVQIRTLKGQLVELILDASTGQLAKPTQLPASCNAEQV
;
A
#
# COMPACT_ATOMS: atom_id res chain seq x y z
N MET A 1 -18.76 -1.67 47.49
CA MET A 1 -17.54 -1.32 46.74
C MET A 1 -17.74 -1.80 45.31
N ALA A 2 -18.03 -0.90 44.36
CA ALA A 2 -18.35 -1.28 42.98
C ALA A 2 -17.04 -1.41 42.17
N ALA A 3 -16.70 -2.61 41.75
CA ALA A 3 -15.57 -2.87 40.88
C ALA A 3 -15.94 -2.44 39.45
N MET A 4 -15.45 -1.29 39.01
CA MET A 4 -15.51 -0.87 37.61
C MET A 4 -14.52 -1.72 36.82
N LEU A 5 -15.04 -2.67 36.05
CA LEU A 5 -14.29 -3.39 35.02
C LEU A 5 -13.93 -2.39 33.92
N HIS A 6 -12.68 -1.95 33.88
CA HIS A 6 -12.16 -1.13 32.80
C HIS A 6 -11.84 -2.08 31.64
N LEU A 7 -12.66 -2.07 30.58
CA LEU A 7 -12.30 -2.73 29.33
C LEU A 7 -11.04 -2.06 28.77
N PRO A 8 -9.96 -2.79 28.47
CA PRO A 8 -8.85 -2.21 27.74
C PRO A 8 -9.35 -1.83 26.35
N ALA A 9 -9.26 -0.53 26.01
CA ALA A 9 -9.50 -0.07 24.66
C ALA A 9 -8.47 -0.75 23.74
N ALA A 10 -8.94 -1.70 22.93
CA ALA A 10 -8.15 -2.20 21.82
C ALA A 10 -7.87 -0.99 20.91
N VAL A 11 -6.63 -0.49 20.93
CA VAL A 11 -6.16 0.48 19.95
C VAL A 11 -6.17 -0.21 18.60
N ALA A 12 -7.29 -0.08 17.88
CA ALA A 12 -7.37 -0.50 16.51
C ALA A 12 -6.27 0.25 15.75
N ASN A 13 -5.37 -0.50 15.12
CA ASN A 13 -4.33 0.04 14.23
C ASN A 13 -5.01 0.50 12.94
N GLN A 14 -5.72 1.62 13.01
CA GLN A 14 -6.49 2.17 11.90
C GLN A 14 -5.52 2.81 10.90
N LYS A 15 -5.50 2.32 9.66
CA LYS A 15 -4.77 2.99 8.57
C LYS A 15 -5.51 4.27 8.22
N VAL A 16 -4.92 5.43 8.51
CA VAL A 16 -5.47 6.72 8.10
C VAL A 16 -4.94 7.05 6.72
N GLU A 17 -5.84 7.17 5.76
CA GLU A 17 -5.51 7.50 4.38
C GLU A 17 -5.15 8.98 4.23
N VAL A 18 -4.08 9.23 3.48
CA VAL A 18 -3.54 10.55 3.19
C VAL A 18 -4.40 11.22 2.11
N GLN A 19 -4.75 12.48 2.36
CA GLN A 19 -5.53 13.28 1.41
C GLN A 19 -4.68 13.72 0.21
N HIS A 20 -5.32 13.97 -0.92
CA HIS A 20 -4.64 14.26 -2.20
C HIS A 20 -3.56 15.36 -2.11
N TYR A 21 -3.87 16.52 -1.52
CA TYR A 21 -2.92 17.64 -1.42
C TYR A 21 -1.75 17.36 -0.47
N GLU A 22 -1.99 16.56 0.57
CA GLU A 22 -0.94 16.12 1.48
C GLU A 22 0.01 15.16 0.75
N ALA A 23 -0.52 14.21 -0.02
CA ALA A 23 0.28 13.33 -0.87
C ALA A 23 1.17 14.12 -1.84
N GLN A 24 0.63 15.15 -2.50
CA GLN A 24 1.43 16.02 -3.37
C GLN A 24 2.58 16.71 -2.62
N THR A 25 2.35 17.12 -1.38
CA THR A 25 3.37 17.78 -0.55
C THR A 25 4.49 16.82 -0.17
N LEU A 26 4.14 15.57 0.15
CA LEU A 26 5.11 14.50 0.44
C LEU A 26 6.00 14.18 -0.78
N VAL A 27 5.41 14.12 -1.97
CA VAL A 27 6.16 13.95 -3.23
C VAL A 27 7.09 15.14 -3.47
N LYS A 28 6.56 16.37 -3.38
CA LYS A 28 7.35 17.60 -3.62
C LYS A 28 8.52 17.76 -2.64
N SER A 29 8.38 17.28 -1.42
CA SER A 29 9.44 17.29 -0.40
C SER A 29 10.43 16.13 -0.52
N GLY A 30 10.21 15.17 -1.41
CA GLY A 30 11.06 14.00 -1.59
C GLY A 30 10.94 12.95 -0.48
N GLN A 31 9.93 13.05 0.39
CA GLN A 31 9.69 12.06 1.44
C GLN A 31 9.15 10.74 0.89
N ILE A 32 8.44 10.80 -0.24
CA ILE A 32 7.91 9.64 -0.96
C ILE A 32 8.15 9.80 -2.47
N LEU A 33 8.20 8.67 -3.18
CA LEU A 33 8.12 8.62 -4.63
C LEU A 33 6.70 9.00 -5.08
N SER A 34 6.56 9.46 -6.33
CA SER A 34 5.24 9.64 -6.92
C SER A 34 4.56 8.28 -7.15
N LEU A 35 3.22 8.30 -7.20
CA LEU A 35 2.46 7.12 -7.56
C LEU A 35 2.85 6.61 -8.95
N ASP A 36 3.04 7.50 -9.93
CA ASP A 36 3.43 7.12 -11.30
C ASP A 36 4.75 6.34 -11.34
N LEU A 37 5.79 6.82 -10.65
CA LEU A 37 7.08 6.12 -10.57
C LEU A 37 6.94 4.76 -9.88
N THR A 38 6.11 4.69 -8.84
CA THR A 38 5.81 3.45 -8.12
C THR A 38 5.06 2.46 -9.01
N LEU A 39 4.10 2.92 -9.81
CA LEU A 39 3.36 2.05 -10.74
C LEU A 39 4.26 1.53 -11.86
N SER A 40 5.20 2.34 -12.36
CA SER A 40 6.19 1.88 -13.35
C SER A 40 7.07 0.75 -12.82
N SER A 41 7.47 0.78 -11.53
CA SER A 41 8.25 -0.32 -10.95
C SER A 41 7.40 -1.58 -10.77
N ILE A 42 6.12 -1.44 -10.40
CA ILE A 42 5.20 -2.57 -10.24
C ILE A 42 4.92 -3.27 -11.57
N GLN A 43 4.81 -2.52 -12.68
CA GLN A 43 4.55 -3.10 -14.00
C GLN A 43 5.63 -4.10 -14.43
N ALA A 44 6.86 -3.98 -13.94
CA ALA A 44 7.94 -4.94 -14.21
C ALA A 44 7.76 -6.28 -13.44
N MET A 45 6.90 -6.31 -12.42
CA MET A 45 6.70 -7.46 -11.54
C MET A 45 5.29 -8.07 -11.63
N CYS A 46 4.28 -7.26 -11.95
CA CYS A 46 2.88 -7.67 -11.92
C CYS A 46 2.12 -7.08 -13.11
N HIS A 47 1.74 -7.92 -14.06
CA HIS A 47 0.93 -7.49 -15.20
C HIS A 47 -0.56 -7.45 -14.84
N GLY A 48 -1.20 -6.31 -15.08
CA GLY A 48 -2.62 -6.15 -14.82
C GLY A 48 -3.09 -4.70 -14.91
N LYS A 49 -4.35 -4.49 -14.53
CA LYS A 49 -4.97 -3.17 -14.45
C LYS A 49 -4.99 -2.68 -13.02
N LEU A 50 -4.51 -1.46 -12.78
CA LEU A 50 -4.70 -0.76 -11.51
C LEU A 50 -6.20 -0.61 -11.22
N ILE A 51 -6.61 -1.07 -10.04
CA ILE A 51 -7.98 -0.93 -9.53
C ILE A 51 -8.04 0.21 -8.52
N ASP A 52 -7.11 0.23 -7.57
CA ASP A 52 -7.07 1.24 -6.53
C ASP A 52 -5.64 1.47 -6.01
N ALA A 53 -5.41 2.64 -5.42
CA ALA A 53 -4.15 3.00 -4.78
C ALA A 53 -4.38 3.94 -3.59
N HIS A 54 -4.02 3.47 -2.40
CA HIS A 54 -4.08 4.24 -1.16
C HIS A 54 -2.67 4.59 -0.68
N LEU A 55 -2.54 5.77 -0.08
CA LEU A 55 -1.33 6.19 0.65
C LEU A 55 -1.68 6.35 2.12
N TYR A 56 -0.90 5.73 3.00
CA TYR A 56 -1.08 5.84 4.45
C TYR A 56 0.25 5.75 5.18
N GLN A 57 0.25 6.14 6.46
CA GLN A 57 1.38 5.92 7.35
C GLN A 57 1.13 4.71 8.25
N HIS A 58 2.14 3.84 8.39
CA HIS A 58 2.09 2.69 9.27
C HIS A 58 3.41 2.52 10.01
N HIS A 59 3.36 2.57 11.34
CA HIS A 59 4.54 2.57 12.21
C HIS A 59 5.63 3.58 11.77
N GLY A 60 5.20 4.82 11.47
CA GLY A 60 6.09 5.90 11.03
C GLY A 60 6.64 5.75 9.62
N LYS A 61 6.24 4.72 8.86
CA LYS A 61 6.67 4.50 7.48
C LYS A 61 5.53 4.80 6.52
N TRP A 62 5.82 5.51 5.45
CA TRP A 62 4.87 5.74 4.37
C TRP A 62 4.69 4.46 3.53
N ARG A 63 3.44 4.14 3.22
CA ARG A 63 3.05 2.93 2.50
C ARG A 63 2.09 3.26 1.37
N TYR A 64 2.40 2.72 0.20
CA TYR A 64 1.40 2.56 -0.85
C TYR A 64 0.76 1.18 -0.70
N GLU A 65 -0.56 1.12 -0.74
CA GLU A 65 -1.32 -0.12 -0.94
C GLU A 65 -1.99 -0.04 -2.30
N VAL A 66 -1.55 -0.90 -3.20
CA VAL A 66 -1.93 -0.89 -4.62
C VAL A 66 -2.69 -2.17 -4.92
N GLN A 67 -3.90 -2.02 -5.44
CA GLN A 67 -4.73 -3.14 -5.86
C GLN A 67 -4.68 -3.29 -7.37
N ILE A 68 -4.27 -4.46 -7.85
CA ILE A 68 -4.15 -4.76 -9.29
C ILE A 68 -5.06 -5.93 -9.62
N ARG A 69 -5.83 -5.79 -10.69
CA ARG A 69 -6.50 -6.93 -11.32
C ARG A 69 -5.56 -7.52 -12.35
N THR A 70 -5.05 -8.71 -12.06
CA THR A 70 -4.19 -9.48 -12.96
C THR A 70 -4.92 -9.80 -14.26
N LEU A 71 -4.17 -10.18 -15.30
CA LEU A 71 -4.74 -10.61 -16.59
C LEU A 71 -5.67 -11.82 -16.47
N LYS A 72 -5.47 -12.67 -15.45
CA LYS A 72 -6.34 -13.81 -15.13
C LYS A 72 -7.58 -13.42 -14.31
N GLY A 73 -7.80 -12.13 -14.10
CA GLY A 73 -8.97 -11.59 -13.40
C GLY A 73 -8.87 -11.58 -11.88
N GLN A 74 -7.79 -12.11 -11.29
CA GLN A 74 -7.56 -12.12 -9.85
C GLN A 74 -7.18 -10.72 -9.35
N LEU A 75 -7.76 -10.30 -8.21
CA LEU A 75 -7.37 -9.07 -7.52
C LEU A 75 -6.20 -9.38 -6.57
N VAL A 76 -5.12 -8.63 -6.70
CA VAL A 76 -3.94 -8.73 -5.83
C VAL A 76 -3.69 -7.39 -5.15
N GLU A 77 -3.31 -7.44 -3.88
CA GLU A 77 -2.90 -6.28 -3.10
C GLU A 77 -1.39 -6.30 -2.91
N LEU A 78 -0.73 -5.20 -3.23
CA LEU A 78 0.70 -4.99 -3.06
C LEU A 78 0.92 -3.85 -2.08
N ILE A 79 1.66 -4.09 -1.01
CA ILE A 79 2.07 -3.04 -0.08
C ILE A 79 3.52 -2.68 -0.39
N LEU A 80 3.77 -1.40 -0.66
CA LEU A 80 5.09 -0.88 -1.01
C LEU A 80 5.54 0.16 0.01
N ASP A 81 6.85 0.23 0.24
CA ASP A 81 7.46 1.36 0.92
C ASP A 81 7.44 2.58 0.00
N ALA A 82 6.69 3.62 0.38
CA ALA A 82 6.48 4.77 -0.50
C ALA A 82 7.75 5.60 -0.72
N SER A 83 8.78 5.46 0.14
CA SER A 83 10.06 6.17 -0.04
C SER A 83 11.00 5.47 -1.03
N THR A 84 10.82 4.17 -1.27
CA THR A 84 11.74 3.37 -2.11
C THR A 84 11.05 2.67 -3.28
N GLY A 85 9.72 2.55 -3.27
CA GLY A 85 8.95 1.80 -4.27
C GLY A 85 9.12 0.29 -4.19
N GLN A 86 9.74 -0.23 -3.11
CA GLN A 86 9.99 -1.66 -2.92
C GLN A 86 8.84 -2.31 -2.15
N LEU A 87 8.60 -3.60 -2.38
CA LEU A 87 7.63 -4.38 -1.61
C LEU A 87 7.96 -4.33 -0.12
N ALA A 88 6.99 -3.92 0.69
CA ALA A 88 7.11 -3.90 2.12
C ALA A 88 6.62 -5.22 2.72
N LYS A 89 7.38 -5.74 3.68
CA LYS A 89 6.93 -6.88 4.50
C LYS A 89 5.64 -6.52 5.26
N PRO A 90 4.72 -7.48 5.47
CA PRO A 90 4.84 -8.91 5.18
C PRO A 90 4.49 -9.31 3.74
N THR A 91 4.08 -8.37 2.89
CA THR A 91 3.58 -8.69 1.54
C THR A 91 4.70 -9.24 0.66
N GLN A 92 4.45 -10.42 0.09
CA GLN A 92 5.26 -11.03 -0.95
C GLN A 92 4.54 -10.92 -2.28
N LEU A 93 5.28 -10.83 -3.38
CA LEU A 93 4.68 -10.80 -4.72
C LEU A 93 3.86 -12.09 -4.94
N PRO A 94 2.54 -12.00 -5.17
CA PRO A 94 1.72 -13.18 -5.40
C PRO A 94 2.11 -13.88 -6.70
N ALA A 95 2.04 -15.22 -6.74
CA ALA A 95 2.36 -16.02 -7.92
C ALA A 95 1.50 -15.69 -9.17
N SER A 96 0.39 -15.00 -8.98
CA SER A 96 -0.49 -14.54 -10.06
C SER A 96 -0.01 -13.28 -10.77
N CYS A 97 0.94 -12.55 -10.20
CA CYS A 97 1.54 -11.37 -10.81
C CYS A 97 2.49 -11.70 -11.96
N ASN A 98 3.21 -12.81 -11.81
CA ASN A 98 4.25 -13.32 -12.70
C ASN A 98 3.74 -14.41 -13.65
N ALA A 99 2.44 -14.69 -13.66
CA ALA A 99 1.87 -15.66 -14.59
C ALA A 99 2.09 -15.18 -16.04
N GLU A 100 3.09 -15.81 -16.65
CA GLU A 100 3.72 -15.56 -17.94
C GLU A 100 2.89 -14.82 -18.99
N GLN A 101 3.58 -13.89 -19.64
CA GLN A 101 3.39 -13.53 -21.04
C GLN A 101 3.06 -14.79 -21.86
N VAL A 102 1.93 -14.74 -22.56
CA VAL A 102 1.52 -15.74 -23.57
C VAL A 102 2.66 -16.04 -24.53
#